data_AF-A0A388Q408-F1
#
_entry.id   AF-A0A388Q408-F1
#
_cell.length_a   1.000
_cell.length_b   1.000
_cell.length_c   1.000
_cell.angle_alpha   90.00
_cell.angle_beta   90.00
_cell.angle_gamma   90.00
#
_symmetry.space_group_name_H-M   'P 1'
#
loop_
_entity.id
_entity.type
_entity.pdbx_description
1 polymer ?
#
loop_
_entity_poly.entity_id
_entity_poly.type
_entity_poly.pdbx_seq_one_letter_code
_entity_poly.pdbx_strand_id
1 'polypeptide(L)'
;MKKTIYPRFLIAKDDLYNDLERVLSVARNADYYEPPHVTGFRSRELYHEPGLKSKLEKILGIKIIRWDTDPGEENGVFYQAFSEGKRREVPGIHSDQPYTDITVLIYLTPGLPFEYGTWMWMHKAMGLTDPATPAEAKRLKIS
;
A
#
# COMPACT_ATOMS: atom_id res chain seq x y z
N MET A 1 9.41 -14.76 -12.01
CA MET A 1 8.08 -14.48 -11.44
C MET A 1 7.00 -15.13 -12.28
N LYS A 2 5.83 -15.46 -11.71
CA LYS A 2 4.68 -15.91 -12.51
C LYS A 2 4.23 -14.78 -13.44
N LYS A 3 3.78 -15.13 -14.64
CA LYS A 3 3.25 -14.15 -15.61
C LYS A 3 1.95 -13.56 -15.04
N THR A 4 1.89 -12.24 -14.91
CA THR A 4 0.65 -11.56 -14.50
C THR A 4 -0.37 -11.61 -15.63
N ILE A 5 -1.64 -11.77 -15.26
CA ILE A 5 -2.78 -11.78 -16.21
C ILE A 5 -3.17 -10.38 -16.66
N TYR A 6 -2.79 -9.36 -15.88
CA TYR A 6 -3.02 -7.95 -16.18
C TYR A 6 -1.70 -7.22 -16.45
N PRO A 7 -1.69 -6.22 -17.36
CA PRO A 7 -0.57 -5.28 -17.46
C PRO A 7 -0.44 -4.49 -16.15
N ARG A 8 0.75 -3.95 -15.87
CA ARG A 8 0.96 -3.08 -14.70
C ARG A 8 0.07 -1.84 -14.83
N PHE A 9 -0.56 -1.45 -13.73
CA PHE A 9 -1.42 -0.29 -13.68
C PHE A 9 -1.19 0.50 -12.40
N LEU A 10 -1.51 1.79 -12.48
CA LEU A 10 -1.63 2.69 -11.32
C LEU A 10 -2.94 3.46 -11.52
N ILE A 11 -3.82 3.41 -10.54
CA ILE A 11 -5.08 4.14 -10.54
C ILE A 11 -5.08 5.04 -9.31
N ALA A 12 -5.26 6.35 -9.52
CA ALA A 12 -5.54 7.32 -8.48
C ALA A 12 -7.03 7.67 -8.51
N LYS A 13 -7.69 7.66 -7.36
CA LYS A 13 -9.11 8.00 -7.24
C LYS A 13 -9.38 8.69 -5.92
N ASP A 14 -9.95 9.88 -6.00
CA ASP A 14 -10.42 10.63 -4.83
C ASP A 14 -11.80 10.15 -4.37
N ASP A 15 -12.20 10.54 -3.16
CA ASP A 15 -13.54 10.29 -2.59
C ASP A 15 -13.91 8.80 -2.47
N LEU A 16 -12.95 7.99 -2.02
CA LEU A 16 -13.18 6.55 -1.83
C LEU A 16 -14.16 6.25 -0.70
N TYR A 17 -14.14 7.00 0.40
CA TYR A 17 -15.09 6.82 1.51
C TYR A 17 -16.21 7.84 1.43
N ASN A 18 -17.45 7.38 1.60
CA ASN A 18 -18.60 8.28 1.59
C ASN A 18 -18.73 9.07 2.91
N ASP A 19 -18.26 8.50 4.02
CA ASP A 19 -18.29 9.09 5.36
C ASP A 19 -16.85 9.16 5.91
N LEU A 20 -16.10 10.16 5.45
CA LEU A 20 -14.70 10.35 5.83
C LEU A 20 -14.55 10.60 7.34
N GLU A 21 -15.44 11.37 7.94
CA GLU A 21 -15.36 11.69 9.38
C GLU A 21 -15.48 10.44 10.25
N ARG A 22 -16.35 9.49 9.89
CA ARG A 22 -16.43 8.20 10.57
C ARG A 22 -15.12 7.42 10.45
N VAL A 23 -14.53 7.34 9.26
CA VAL A 23 -13.26 6.63 9.04
C VAL A 23 -12.14 7.26 9.86
N LEU A 24 -12.03 8.59 9.83
CA LEU A 24 -11.03 9.33 10.61
C LEU A 24 -11.22 9.15 12.10
N SER A 25 -12.47 9.13 12.58
CA SER A 25 -12.77 8.87 13.98
C SER A 25 -12.30 7.48 14.41
N VAL A 26 -12.55 6.44 13.61
CA VAL A 26 -12.05 5.09 13.91
C VAL A 26 -10.51 5.07 13.88
N ALA A 27 -9.89 5.63 12.85
CA ALA A 27 -8.43 5.64 12.71
C ALA A 27 -7.73 6.38 13.86
N ARG A 28 -8.29 7.50 14.34
CA ARG A 28 -7.74 8.27 15.47
C ARG A 28 -7.81 7.52 16.81
N ASN A 29 -8.81 6.66 16.98
CA ASN A 29 -9.07 5.95 18.23
C ASN A 29 -8.59 4.49 18.22
N ALA A 30 -8.01 4.01 17.13
CA ALA A 30 -7.47 2.65 17.03
C ALA A 30 -6.22 2.46 17.91
N ASP A 31 -5.97 1.22 18.32
CA ASP A 31 -4.71 0.87 19.00
C ASP A 31 -3.62 0.57 17.96
N TYR A 32 -2.44 1.15 18.16
CA TYR A 32 -1.34 1.06 17.19
C TYR A 32 -0.12 0.37 17.80
N TYR A 33 0.53 -0.46 16.98
CA TYR A 33 1.81 -1.08 17.30
C TYR A 33 2.77 -1.01 16.11
N GLU A 34 4.06 -1.12 16.39
CA GLU A 34 5.09 -1.22 15.36
C GLU A 34 5.47 -2.71 15.21
N PRO A 35 5.12 -3.37 14.10
CA PRO A 35 5.46 -4.77 13.91
C PRO A 35 6.97 -4.95 13.71
N PRO A 36 7.57 -6.04 14.20
CA PRO A 36 8.98 -6.31 13.96
C PRO A 36 9.21 -6.57 12.47
N HIS A 37 10.30 -6.01 11.91
CA HIS A 37 10.78 -6.20 10.53
C HIS A 37 10.07 -5.43 9.40
N VAL A 38 9.08 -4.59 9.71
CA VAL A 38 8.45 -3.67 8.75
C VAL A 38 8.47 -2.24 9.29
N THR A 39 8.19 -1.25 8.44
CA THR A 39 8.25 0.17 8.81
C THR A 39 6.87 0.71 9.16
N GLY A 40 6.83 1.63 10.13
CA GLY A 40 5.63 2.37 10.52
C GLY A 40 4.71 1.59 11.46
N PHE A 41 3.72 2.32 12.00
CA PHE A 41 2.77 1.77 12.95
C PHE A 41 1.52 1.27 12.22
N ARG A 42 0.96 0.15 12.69
CA ARG A 42 -0.28 -0.46 12.20
C ARG A 42 -1.33 -0.49 13.28
N SER A 43 -2.59 -0.28 12.92
CA SER A 43 -3.69 -0.59 13.83
C SER A 43 -3.74 -2.09 14.11
N ARG A 44 -4.12 -2.47 15.33
CA ARG A 44 -4.36 -3.87 15.68
C ARG A 44 -5.65 -4.40 15.09
N GLU A 45 -6.65 -3.53 15.01
CA GLU A 45 -7.95 -3.83 14.45
C GLU A 45 -7.99 -3.51 12.95
N LEU A 46 -8.71 -4.34 12.21
CA LEU A 46 -9.02 -4.10 10.81
C LEU A 46 -10.24 -3.20 10.68
N TYR A 47 -10.23 -2.37 9.63
CA TYR A 47 -11.35 -1.57 9.20
C TYR A 47 -11.74 -1.92 7.76
N HIS A 48 -12.89 -2.57 7.60
CA HIS A 48 -13.52 -2.78 6.30
C HIS A 48 -14.88 -2.09 6.27
N GLU A 49 -14.99 -0.99 5.50
CA GLU A 49 -16.29 -0.38 5.27
C GLU A 49 -17.20 -1.36 4.51
N PRO A 50 -18.47 -1.56 4.94
CA PRO A 50 -19.41 -2.41 4.22
C PRO A 50 -19.49 -2.04 2.73
N GLY A 51 -19.26 -3.03 1.87
CA GLY A 51 -19.29 -2.85 0.41
C GLY A 51 -17.99 -2.31 -0.22
N LEU A 52 -16.94 -2.05 0.56
CA LEU A 52 -15.66 -1.56 0.04
C LEU A 52 -15.07 -2.48 -1.04
N LYS A 53 -15.08 -3.80 -0.81
CA LYS A 53 -14.64 -4.78 -1.80
C LYS A 53 -15.35 -4.59 -3.15
N SER A 54 -16.68 -4.56 -3.14
CA SER A 54 -17.47 -4.38 -4.36
C SER A 54 -17.23 -3.02 -5.02
N LYS A 55 -16.94 -1.97 -4.23
CA LYS A 55 -16.56 -0.65 -4.75
C LYS A 55 -15.19 -0.71 -5.45
N LEU A 56 -14.20 -1.37 -4.85
CA LEU A 56 -12.88 -1.57 -5.45
C LEU A 56 -12.96 -2.41 -6.74
N GLU A 57 -13.72 -3.51 -6.76
CA GLU A 57 -13.91 -4.32 -7.96
C GLU A 57 -14.50 -3.51 -9.13
N LYS A 58 -15.44 -2.58 -8.85
CA LYS A 58 -16.01 -1.67 -9.85
C LYS A 58 -14.99 -0.64 -10.35
N ILE A 59 -14.17 -0.08 -9.47
CA ILE A 59 -13.13 0.89 -9.83
C ILE A 59 -12.05 0.22 -10.69
N LEU A 60 -11.62 -0.98 -10.29
CA LEU A 60 -10.55 -1.71 -10.95
C LEU A 60 -10.99 -2.41 -12.23
N GLY A 61 -12.29 -2.76 -12.34
CA GLY A 61 -12.77 -3.67 -13.39
C GLY A 61 -12.22 -5.09 -13.25
N ILE A 62 -11.72 -5.44 -12.06
CA ILE A 62 -11.08 -6.72 -11.74
C ILE A 62 -11.83 -7.37 -10.58
N LYS A 63 -12.10 -8.67 -10.69
CA LYS A 63 -12.68 -9.46 -9.60
C LYS A 63 -11.63 -9.80 -8.55
N ILE A 64 -11.89 -9.47 -7.29
CA ILE A 64 -10.99 -9.73 -6.17
C ILE A 64 -11.33 -11.12 -5.59
N ILE A 65 -10.46 -12.08 -5.87
CA ILE A 65 -10.67 -13.49 -5.49
C ILE A 65 -10.14 -13.86 -4.09
N ARG A 66 -9.27 -13.02 -3.53
CA ARG A 66 -8.76 -13.12 -2.15
C ARG A 66 -9.06 -11.81 -1.43
N TRP A 67 -9.68 -11.89 -0.25
CA TRP A 67 -9.98 -10.74 0.59
C TRP A 67 -9.67 -11.12 2.03
N ASP A 68 -8.49 -10.75 2.49
CA ASP A 68 -8.00 -11.18 3.78
C ASP A 68 -8.66 -10.40 4.91
N THR A 69 -8.98 -11.09 6.00
CA THR A 69 -9.62 -10.53 7.20
C THR A 69 -8.81 -10.80 8.46
N ASP A 70 -7.54 -11.17 8.30
CA ASP A 70 -6.56 -11.30 9.37
C ASP A 70 -5.70 -10.02 9.42
N PRO A 71 -5.49 -9.39 10.60
CA PRO A 71 -4.63 -8.22 10.73
C PRO A 71 -3.21 -8.39 10.18
N GLY A 72 -2.65 -9.59 10.27
CA GLY A 72 -1.30 -9.90 9.80
C GLY A 72 -1.13 -9.84 8.28
N GLU A 73 -2.23 -9.88 7.52
CA GLU A 73 -2.23 -9.75 6.06
C GLU A 73 -2.31 -8.28 5.60
N GLU A 74 -2.36 -7.33 6.55
CA GLU A 74 -2.39 -5.88 6.33
C GLU A 74 -3.53 -5.36 5.42
N ASN A 75 -4.57 -6.17 5.18
CA ASN A 75 -5.76 -5.73 4.46
C ASN A 75 -6.73 -5.00 5.41
N GLY A 76 -6.79 -3.67 5.31
CA GLY A 76 -7.69 -2.84 6.11
C GLY A 76 -7.11 -2.36 7.44
N VAL A 77 -5.81 -2.52 7.65
CA VAL A 77 -5.11 -1.84 8.76
C VAL A 77 -4.99 -0.35 8.48
N PHE A 78 -5.08 0.47 9.53
CA PHE A 78 -4.63 1.85 9.44
C PHE A 78 -3.12 1.91 9.62
N TYR A 79 -2.50 2.81 8.87
CA TYR A 79 -1.06 2.98 8.82
C TYR A 79 -0.69 4.40 9.29
N GLN A 80 0.32 4.51 10.15
CA GLN A 80 0.90 5.81 10.53
C GLN A 80 2.39 5.87 10.18
N ALA A 81 2.73 6.80 9.28
CA ALA A 81 4.09 7.30 9.08
C ALA A 81 4.18 8.73 9.59
N PHE A 82 5.06 8.95 10.55
CA PHE A 82 5.40 10.29 11.02
C PHE A 82 6.68 10.75 10.33
N SER A 83 6.71 12.00 9.89
CA SER A 83 7.91 12.63 9.29
C SER A 83 8.97 12.96 10.34
N GLU A 84 8.56 13.14 11.61
CA GLU A 84 9.40 13.66 12.69
C GLU A 84 9.07 13.01 14.05
N GLY A 85 9.90 13.30 15.05
CA GLY A 85 9.72 12.84 16.43
C GLY A 85 10.21 11.42 16.69
N LYS A 86 9.89 10.89 17.88
CA LYS A 86 10.36 9.56 18.34
C LYS A 86 9.76 8.39 17.56
N ARG A 87 8.64 8.62 16.87
CA ARG A 87 7.94 7.64 16.01
C ARG A 87 8.18 7.90 14.52
N ARG A 88 9.20 8.69 14.19
CA ARG A 88 9.55 8.99 12.80
C ARG A 88 9.79 7.70 12.03
N GLU A 89 9.19 7.60 10.86
CA GLU A 89 9.41 6.47 9.97
C GLU A 89 10.76 6.59 9.23
N VAL A 90 11.38 5.45 8.93
CA VAL A 90 12.41 5.32 7.91
C VAL A 90 11.76 4.63 6.71
N PRO A 91 11.53 5.35 5.58
CA PRO A 91 10.89 4.76 4.41
C PRO A 91 11.71 3.59 3.83
N GLY A 92 11.06 2.44 3.66
CA GLY A 92 11.65 1.27 3.00
C GLY A 92 11.36 1.25 1.50
N ILE A 93 12.41 1.09 0.67
CA ILE A 93 12.23 0.81 -0.76
C ILE A 93 12.02 -0.69 -0.93
N HIS A 94 10.84 -1.09 -1.37
CA HIS A 94 10.49 -2.50 -1.55
C HIS A 94 9.45 -2.67 -2.67
N SER A 95 9.08 -3.93 -2.89
CA SER A 95 7.97 -4.34 -3.74
C SER A 95 7.04 -5.24 -2.94
N ASP A 96 5.74 -5.02 -3.07
CA ASP A 96 4.75 -5.83 -2.35
C ASP A 96 4.72 -7.27 -2.85
N GLN A 97 4.44 -8.18 -1.93
CA GLN A 97 4.30 -9.60 -2.20
C GLN A 97 3.02 -10.15 -1.57
N PRO A 98 2.34 -11.11 -2.24
CA PRO A 98 2.72 -11.72 -3.51
C PRO A 98 2.44 -10.82 -4.73
N TYR A 99 3.26 -10.91 -5.79
CA TYR A 99 3.14 -10.07 -7.00
C TYR A 99 1.85 -10.25 -7.82
N THR A 100 0.97 -11.15 -7.40
CA THR A 100 -0.34 -11.39 -8.00
C THR A 100 -1.45 -10.56 -7.37
N ASP A 101 -1.13 -9.86 -6.27
CA ASP A 101 -2.09 -9.07 -5.52
C ASP A 101 -2.12 -7.63 -5.98
N ILE A 102 -3.19 -6.94 -5.56
CA ILE A 102 -3.41 -5.54 -5.86
C ILE A 102 -3.22 -4.78 -4.56
N THR A 103 -2.18 -3.95 -4.49
CA THR A 103 -1.98 -3.04 -3.37
C THR A 103 -2.91 -1.83 -3.52
N VAL A 104 -3.61 -1.51 -2.43
CA VAL A 104 -4.45 -0.32 -2.34
C VAL A 104 -3.97 0.52 -1.16
N LEU A 105 -3.56 1.76 -1.44
CA LEU A 105 -3.18 2.76 -0.45
C LEU A 105 -4.26 3.84 -0.40
N ILE A 106 -4.75 4.15 0.79
CA ILE A 106 -5.80 5.16 0.99
C ILE A 106 -5.23 6.24 1.93
N TYR A 107 -5.02 7.43 1.38
CA TYR A 107 -4.54 8.57 2.16
C TYR A 107 -5.70 9.19 2.96
N LEU A 108 -5.57 9.14 4.28
CA LEU A 108 -6.56 9.70 5.20
C LEU A 108 -6.12 11.03 5.82
N THR A 109 -4.87 11.46 5.62
CA THR A 109 -4.35 12.69 6.19
C THR A 109 -4.82 13.91 5.38
N PRO A 110 -5.69 14.78 5.92
CA PRO A 110 -6.15 15.95 5.19
C PRO A 110 -5.02 16.96 4.99
N GLY A 111 -4.92 17.53 3.79
CA GLY A 111 -3.94 18.57 3.49
C GLY A 111 -2.49 18.09 3.49
N LEU A 112 -2.24 16.78 3.28
CA LEU A 112 -0.89 16.26 3.14
C LEU A 112 -0.16 16.99 1.99
N PRO A 113 0.99 17.64 2.25
CA PRO A 113 1.72 18.34 1.19
C PRO A 113 2.20 17.36 0.10
N PHE A 114 2.32 17.87 -1.13
CA PHE A 114 2.58 17.07 -2.32
C PHE A 114 3.90 16.28 -2.26
N GLU A 115 4.90 16.81 -1.55
CA GLU A 115 6.19 16.19 -1.36
C GLU A 115 6.19 14.96 -0.44
N TYR A 116 5.07 14.70 0.26
CA TYR A 116 4.90 13.54 1.13
C TYR A 116 4.01 12.46 0.48
N GLY A 117 4.16 11.21 0.96
CA GLY A 117 3.39 10.05 0.51
C GLY A 117 4.27 8.99 -0.14
N THR A 118 3.65 8.14 -0.96
CA THR A 118 4.33 6.99 -1.59
C THR A 118 4.87 7.35 -2.98
N TRP A 119 6.11 6.97 -3.25
CA TRP A 119 6.74 7.11 -4.56
C TRP A 119 6.78 5.77 -5.28
N MET A 120 6.36 5.77 -6.55
CA MET A 120 6.39 4.58 -7.41
C MET A 120 7.57 4.68 -8.39
N TRP A 121 8.44 3.66 -8.39
CA TRP A 121 9.68 3.67 -9.17
C TRP A 121 9.62 2.65 -10.32
N MET A 122 9.90 3.13 -11.54
CA MET A 122 10.16 2.29 -12.71
C MET A 122 11.32 2.90 -13.51
N HIS A 123 12.38 2.12 -13.76
CA HIS A 123 13.59 2.66 -14.38
C HIS A 123 13.61 2.41 -15.89
N LYS A 124 13.07 3.36 -16.66
CA LYS A 124 12.93 3.27 -18.12
C LYS A 124 14.25 2.95 -18.85
N ALA A 125 15.34 3.63 -18.50
CA ALA A 125 16.62 3.46 -19.21
C ALA A 125 17.25 2.06 -19.01
N MET A 126 16.93 1.40 -17.89
CA MET A 126 17.42 0.03 -17.60
C MET A 126 16.38 -1.04 -17.93
N GLY A 127 15.15 -0.64 -18.30
CA GLY A 127 14.02 -1.52 -18.51
C GLY A 127 13.56 -2.24 -17.23
N LEU A 128 13.92 -1.74 -16.05
CA LEU A 128 13.51 -2.34 -14.78
C LEU A 128 12.11 -1.87 -14.41
N THR A 129 11.15 -2.74 -14.66
CA THR A 129 9.73 -2.55 -14.33
C THR A 129 9.24 -3.52 -13.27
N ASP A 130 10.13 -4.40 -12.81
CA ASP A 130 9.91 -5.42 -11.81
C ASP A 130 10.87 -5.21 -10.63
N PRO A 131 10.62 -5.87 -9.48
CA PRO A 131 11.56 -5.86 -8.38
C PRO A 131 12.93 -6.34 -8.84
N ALA A 132 13.97 -5.55 -8.53
CA ALA A 132 15.32 -5.85 -8.98
C ALA A 132 15.81 -7.21 -8.44
N THR A 133 16.32 -8.02 -9.34
CA THR A 133 16.85 -9.36 -9.06
C THR A 133 18.37 -9.40 -9.15
N PRO A 134 19.04 -10.38 -8.50
CA PRO A 134 20.48 -10.60 -8.69
C PRO A 134 20.87 -10.81 -10.17
N ALA A 135 19.99 -11.44 -10.96
CA ALA A 135 20.19 -11.63 -12.39
C ALA A 135 20.22 -10.30 -13.16
N GLU A 136 19.36 -9.34 -12.78
CA GLU A 136 19.37 -7.99 -13.34
C GLU A 136 20.59 -7.19 -12.91
N ALA A 137 21.01 -7.29 -11.64
CA ALA A 137 22.24 -6.67 -11.16
C ALA A 137 23.45 -7.15 -11.98
N LYS A 138 23.53 -8.46 -12.25
CA LYS A 138 24.55 -9.06 -13.12
C LYS A 138 24.45 -8.57 -14.57
N ARG A 139 23.22 -8.50 -15.14
CA ARG A 139 22.97 -7.97 -16.50
C ARG A 139 23.45 -6.53 -16.64
N LEU A 140 23.23 -5.72 -15.60
CA LEU A 140 23.58 -4.31 -15.55
C LEU A 140 25.02 -4.04 -15.10
N LYS A 141 25.77 -5.08 -14.70
CA LYS A 141 27.16 -5.01 -14.20
C LYS A 141 27.32 -4.10 -12.97
N ILE A 142 26.37 -4.18 -12.04
CA ILE A 142 26.35 -3.37 -10.79
C ILE A 142 26.72 -4.26 -9.57
N SER A 143 27.26 -5.45 -9.80
CA SER A 143 27.67 -6.42 -8.76
C SER A 143 29.17 -6.69 -8.80
#